data_AF-A0A0K2G6X3-F1
#
_entry.id   AF-A0A0K2G6X3-F1
#
_cell.length_a   1.000
_cell.length_b   1.000
_cell.length_c   1.000
_cell.angle_alpha   90.00
_cell.angle_beta   90.00
_cell.angle_gamma   90.00
#
_symmetry.space_group_name_H-M   'P 1'
#
loop_
_entity.id
_entity.type
_entity.pdbx_description
1 polymer ?
#
loop_
_entity_poly.entity_id
_entity_poly.type
_entity_poly.pdbx_seq_one_letter_code
_entity_poly.pdbx_strand_id
1 'polypeptide(L)'
;MEKKSRPFHWAQPSRPSIPRSTSVFLTEAVPMTCDGFGSFRSGPPLHAALPAFCLLALLAGVTAAAAESGEGRHRVRELGITVGQYDPGPLNAITDVAGVTVGHTTLIRGEGPLKPGEGPVRTGVTVVIPRGDVWHNKVAAGAFVLNGTGEMTGVSWIAESGFLEYPVALTNTLNVPRVANGVISWMIRKYPEIGISDDTLTPVVAECDDGRLNDIQGRHVSEQDVMAALDNAAGGPVPEGAVGAGTGMVSYGFKGGIGTASRSLPSGEGGYTVGVLVNANHGRRSELLVTGVPVGRLYEVPPPLAQPVHPGLSEGSIIIVIATDAPLDGRQLTRLTKRAALGLARTGSTGRHGSGDFILAFSTANVIPHYPKEPTYSLTHLADTYLNPLFTATVEATEEAILNALTMATTVVGRDGHRVEAIDLDRLKTLVGRGR
;
A
#
# COMPACT_ATOMS: atom_id res chain seq x y z
N MET A 1 56.71 -45.56 -30.55
CA MET A 1 56.61 -44.08 -30.63
C MET A 1 55.90 -43.59 -29.39
N GLU A 2 56.67 -43.24 -28.37
CA GLU A 2 56.18 -42.63 -27.12
C GLU A 2 55.68 -41.20 -27.38
N LYS A 3 54.54 -40.83 -26.79
CA LYS A 3 54.21 -39.42 -26.52
C LYS A 3 53.74 -39.28 -25.08
N LYS A 4 54.58 -38.58 -24.32
CA LYS A 4 54.43 -38.20 -22.90
C LYS A 4 53.31 -37.18 -22.72
N SER A 5 52.49 -37.42 -21.70
CA SER A 5 51.55 -36.47 -21.08
C SER A 5 52.29 -35.38 -20.30
N ARG A 6 51.89 -34.12 -20.44
CA ARG A 6 52.29 -33.00 -19.55
C ARG A 6 51.10 -32.61 -18.66
N PRO A 7 51.27 -32.38 -17.35
CA PRO A 7 50.21 -31.87 -16.49
C PRO A 7 50.16 -30.33 -16.50
N PHE A 8 48.94 -29.80 -16.38
CA PHE A 8 48.62 -28.38 -16.21
C PHE A 8 48.84 -27.96 -14.75
N HIS A 9 49.60 -26.88 -14.52
CA HIS A 9 49.72 -26.21 -13.22
C HIS A 9 48.70 -25.07 -13.09
N TRP A 10 47.94 -25.07 -11.99
CA TRP A 10 47.10 -23.94 -11.56
C TRP A 10 47.97 -22.91 -10.82
N ALA A 11 47.92 -21.65 -11.27
CA ALA A 11 48.53 -20.51 -10.59
C ALA A 11 47.56 -19.96 -9.51
N GLN A 12 48.07 -19.70 -8.31
CA GLN A 12 47.32 -19.03 -7.24
C GLN A 12 47.32 -17.49 -7.44
N PRO A 13 46.22 -16.79 -7.14
CA PRO A 13 46.21 -15.33 -7.14
C PRO A 13 46.79 -14.75 -5.84
N SER A 14 47.57 -13.69 -5.99
CA SER A 14 48.25 -12.91 -4.95
C SER A 14 47.26 -12.10 -4.09
N ARG A 15 47.51 -12.05 -2.78
CA ARG A 15 46.78 -11.22 -1.80
C ARG A 15 47.19 -9.74 -1.92
N PRO A 16 46.27 -8.77 -1.79
CA PRO A 16 46.64 -7.37 -1.61
C PRO A 16 46.97 -7.05 -0.15
N SER A 17 47.97 -6.19 0.02
CA SER A 17 48.50 -5.67 1.29
C SER A 17 47.63 -4.52 1.84
N ILE A 18 47.36 -4.56 3.15
CA ILE A 18 46.67 -3.50 3.90
C ILE A 18 47.75 -2.62 4.57
N PRO A 19 47.74 -1.28 4.45
CA PRO A 19 48.65 -0.43 5.19
C PRO A 19 48.15 -0.18 6.61
N ARG A 20 49.08 -0.28 7.57
CA ARG A 20 48.91 0.11 8.98
C ARG A 20 48.85 1.64 9.08
N SER A 21 47.92 2.16 9.89
CA SER A 21 48.02 3.49 10.49
C SER A 21 47.89 3.39 12.02
N THR A 22 48.42 4.39 12.68
CA THR A 22 49.09 4.35 13.98
C THR A 22 48.24 5.04 15.06
N SER A 23 48.33 4.55 16.32
CA SER A 23 48.24 5.28 17.62
C SER A 23 47.08 6.25 17.87
N VAL A 24 46.12 5.92 18.76
CA VAL A 24 46.08 6.22 20.21
C VAL A 24 46.18 7.72 20.56
N PHE A 25 45.09 8.29 21.07
CA PHE A 25 45.08 9.20 22.23
C PHE A 25 43.77 9.05 23.02
N LEU A 26 43.92 8.96 24.33
CA LEU A 26 42.93 8.77 25.39
C LEU A 26 43.18 9.93 26.37
N THR A 27 42.14 10.71 26.68
CA THR A 27 41.92 11.63 27.83
C THR A 27 40.80 12.61 27.37
N GLU A 28 39.83 13.08 28.16
CA GLU A 28 39.71 13.28 29.60
C GLU A 28 38.23 13.46 29.93
N ALA A 29 37.82 13.00 31.12
CA ALA A 29 36.53 13.29 31.74
C ALA A 29 36.73 14.34 32.84
N VAL A 30 35.85 15.34 32.96
CA VAL A 30 35.74 16.24 34.13
C VAL A 30 34.25 16.64 34.34
N PRO A 31 33.76 16.81 35.60
CA PRO A 31 32.38 16.52 35.99
C PRO A 31 31.49 17.74 36.35
N MET A 32 30.22 17.43 36.65
CA MET A 32 29.19 18.10 37.49
C MET A 32 29.43 19.52 38.02
N THR A 33 28.36 20.34 37.98
CA THR A 33 27.77 20.95 39.20
C THR A 33 26.30 21.34 38.98
N CYS A 34 25.45 20.96 39.93
CA CYS A 34 24.17 21.59 40.25
C CYS A 34 24.42 22.70 41.28
N ASP A 35 23.68 23.80 41.21
CA ASP A 35 23.01 24.46 42.35
C ASP A 35 22.40 25.80 41.93
N GLY A 36 21.23 26.15 42.48
CA GLY A 36 20.72 27.53 42.39
C GLY A 36 19.22 27.74 42.58
N PHE A 37 18.74 27.53 43.80
CA PHE A 37 17.44 27.95 44.33
C PHE A 37 17.11 29.44 44.09
N GLY A 38 15.83 29.77 43.95
CA GLY A 38 15.35 31.16 44.00
C GLY A 38 13.82 31.31 43.94
N SER A 39 13.14 31.04 45.06
CA SER A 39 11.72 31.34 45.29
C SER A 39 11.49 32.82 45.61
N PHE A 40 10.43 33.46 45.09
CA PHE A 40 9.77 34.57 45.79
C PHE A 40 8.24 34.57 45.58
N ARG A 41 7.55 34.92 46.66
CA ARG A 41 6.13 34.76 46.97
C ARG A 41 5.25 35.97 46.55
N SER A 42 4.03 35.65 46.11
CA SER A 42 2.69 36.23 46.37
C SER A 42 2.45 37.72 46.72
N GLY A 43 1.45 38.34 46.05
CA GLY A 43 0.52 39.33 46.63
C GLY A 43 -0.29 40.17 45.60
N PRO A 44 -1.61 40.48 45.80
CA PRO A 44 -2.59 40.80 44.73
C PRO A 44 -3.15 42.27 44.82
N PRO A 45 -4.39 42.59 44.34
CA PRO A 45 -4.83 42.79 42.96
C PRO A 45 -5.40 44.23 42.72
N LEU A 46 -5.71 44.59 41.48
CA LEU A 46 -6.63 45.72 41.20
C LEU A 46 -7.58 45.39 40.06
N HIS A 47 -8.87 45.43 40.39
CA HIS A 47 -10.02 45.25 39.52
C HIS A 47 -10.15 46.38 38.48
N ALA A 48 -10.46 46.02 37.25
CA ALA A 48 -11.27 46.85 36.35
C ALA A 48 -12.10 45.94 35.44
N ALA A 49 -13.38 46.23 35.37
CA ALA A 49 -14.43 45.41 34.81
C ALA A 49 -14.85 45.88 33.40
N LEU A 50 -15.05 44.92 32.49
CA LEU A 50 -15.98 44.87 31.32
C LEU A 50 -15.82 45.94 30.19
N PRO A 51 -16.31 45.70 28.94
CA PRO A 51 -17.27 44.67 28.52
C PRO A 51 -16.86 43.80 27.32
N ALA A 52 -17.61 42.70 27.18
CA ALA A 52 -17.64 41.82 26.03
C ALA A 52 -18.04 42.58 24.75
N PHE A 53 -17.24 42.42 23.70
CA PHE A 53 -17.67 42.65 22.32
C PHE A 53 -17.15 41.51 21.45
N CYS A 54 -18.07 40.93 20.70
CA CYS A 54 -17.88 39.87 19.73
C CYS A 54 -16.75 40.21 18.73
N LEU A 55 -15.74 39.35 18.64
CA LEU A 55 -14.98 39.20 17.40
C LEU A 55 -15.14 37.75 16.92
N LEU A 56 -16.24 37.55 16.20
CA LEU A 56 -16.44 36.40 15.32
C LEU A 56 -15.44 36.46 14.17
N ALA A 57 -14.96 35.28 13.78
CA ALA A 57 -14.52 34.91 12.43
C ALA A 57 -13.29 35.64 11.83
N LEU A 58 -12.10 35.10 12.13
CA LEU A 58 -10.93 35.15 11.25
C LEU A 58 -10.34 33.73 11.13
N LEU A 59 -11.19 32.79 10.67
CA LEU A 59 -10.85 31.47 10.18
C LEU A 59 -11.49 31.31 8.80
N ALA A 60 -10.94 31.98 7.80
CA ALA A 60 -11.33 31.81 6.41
C ALA A 60 -10.14 32.15 5.52
N GLY A 61 -9.24 31.17 5.34
CA GLY A 61 -8.03 31.35 4.56
C GLY A 61 -7.26 30.05 4.33
N VAL A 62 -7.94 28.91 4.31
CA VAL A 62 -7.41 27.69 3.71
C VAL A 62 -8.41 27.33 2.63
N THR A 63 -8.16 27.82 1.42
CA THR A 63 -8.88 27.35 0.24
C THR A 63 -8.58 25.87 0.07
N ALA A 64 -9.53 25.04 0.49
CA ALA A 64 -9.65 23.68 0.02
C ALA A 64 -9.75 23.75 -1.50
N ALA A 65 -8.63 23.48 -2.18
CA ALA A 65 -8.71 22.96 -3.52
C ALA A 65 -9.33 21.57 -3.37
N ALA A 66 -10.65 21.52 -3.47
CA ALA A 66 -11.40 20.30 -3.54
C ALA A 66 -10.76 19.44 -4.64
N ALA A 67 -10.35 18.23 -4.30
CA ALA A 67 -10.27 17.18 -5.29
C ALA A 67 -11.62 17.18 -6.00
N GLU A 68 -11.65 17.41 -7.31
CA GLU A 68 -12.88 17.27 -8.10
C GLU A 68 -13.49 15.92 -7.73
N SER A 69 -14.68 15.98 -7.10
CA SER A 69 -15.54 14.82 -6.96
C SER A 69 -15.64 14.15 -8.32
N GLY A 70 -15.44 12.83 -8.39
CA GLY A 70 -15.39 12.05 -9.62
C GLY A 70 -16.73 11.97 -10.36
N GLU A 71 -17.35 13.12 -10.65
CA GLU A 71 -18.53 13.23 -11.50
C GLU A 71 -18.24 12.52 -12.83
N GLY A 72 -18.96 11.44 -13.08
CA GLY A 72 -18.85 10.63 -14.29
C GLY A 72 -17.81 9.50 -14.26
N ARG A 73 -17.11 9.24 -13.14
CA ARG A 73 -16.33 8.01 -12.98
C ARG A 73 -17.23 6.86 -12.51
N HIS A 74 -16.96 5.68 -13.03
CA HIS A 74 -17.77 4.49 -12.81
C HIS A 74 -16.89 3.27 -12.64
N ARG A 75 -17.32 2.36 -11.77
CA ARG A 75 -16.63 1.07 -11.60
C ARG A 75 -16.82 0.22 -12.84
N VAL A 76 -15.93 -0.75 -13.08
CA VAL A 76 -15.90 -1.51 -14.34
C VAL A 76 -17.23 -2.23 -14.63
N ARG A 77 -17.93 -2.71 -13.60
CA ARG A 77 -19.25 -3.36 -13.74
C ARG A 77 -20.37 -2.39 -14.13
N GLU A 78 -20.32 -1.16 -13.64
CA GLU A 78 -21.30 -0.11 -14.00
C GLU A 78 -21.20 0.26 -15.49
N LEU A 79 -20.07 -0.07 -16.14
CA LEU A 79 -19.88 0.06 -17.58
C LEU A 79 -20.45 -1.11 -18.39
N GLY A 80 -21.03 -2.13 -17.74
CA GLY A 80 -21.51 -3.37 -18.37
C GLY A 80 -20.42 -4.41 -18.65
N ILE A 81 -19.25 -4.26 -18.01
CA ILE A 81 -18.12 -5.17 -18.14
C ILE A 81 -18.09 -6.10 -16.92
N THR A 82 -18.49 -7.35 -17.12
CA THR A 82 -18.47 -8.38 -16.08
C THR A 82 -17.11 -9.06 -16.02
N VAL A 83 -16.52 -9.14 -14.83
CA VAL A 83 -15.26 -9.85 -14.58
C VAL A 83 -15.54 -11.15 -13.83
N GLY A 84 -15.14 -12.28 -14.41
CA GLY A 84 -15.28 -13.58 -13.75
C GLY A 84 -16.72 -14.11 -13.67
N GLN A 85 -16.93 -15.12 -12.83
CA GLN A 85 -18.20 -15.85 -12.70
C GLN A 85 -18.90 -15.62 -11.35
N TYR A 86 -18.17 -15.24 -10.30
CA TYR A 86 -18.79 -15.01 -8.99
C TYR A 86 -19.38 -13.60 -8.89
N ASP A 87 -20.48 -13.51 -8.15
CA ASP A 87 -21.07 -12.23 -7.79
C ASP A 87 -20.19 -11.52 -6.74
N PRO A 88 -20.11 -10.17 -6.80
CA PRO A 88 -19.45 -9.41 -5.76
C PRO A 88 -20.28 -9.39 -4.47
N GLY A 89 -19.62 -9.05 -3.36
CA GLY A 89 -20.31 -8.64 -2.15
C GLY A 89 -21.08 -7.32 -2.35
N PRO A 90 -21.91 -6.90 -1.38
CA PRO A 90 -22.79 -5.75 -1.52
C PRO A 90 -22.07 -4.42 -1.80
N LEU A 91 -20.84 -4.26 -1.30
CA LEU A 91 -20.00 -3.08 -1.54
C LEU A 91 -19.06 -3.30 -2.74
N ASN A 92 -18.91 -4.55 -3.17
CA ASN A 92 -17.87 -5.00 -4.07
C ASN A 92 -16.51 -4.45 -3.61
N ALA A 93 -16.14 -4.60 -2.34
CA ALA A 93 -14.95 -3.98 -1.77
C ALA A 93 -14.29 -4.89 -0.75
N ILE A 94 -13.02 -4.62 -0.41
CA ILE A 94 -12.30 -5.38 0.63
C ILE A 94 -13.04 -5.37 1.98
N THR A 95 -13.80 -4.31 2.23
CA THR A 95 -14.64 -4.10 3.41
C THR A 95 -15.94 -4.93 3.43
N ASP A 96 -16.23 -5.69 2.37
CA ASP A 96 -17.27 -6.75 2.44
C ASP A 96 -16.85 -7.88 3.39
N VAL A 97 -15.54 -8.03 3.66
CA VAL A 97 -15.06 -8.92 4.72
C VAL A 97 -15.27 -8.23 6.07
N ALA A 98 -16.18 -8.78 6.87
CA ALA A 98 -16.61 -8.17 8.12
C ALA A 98 -15.44 -7.83 9.07
N GLY A 99 -15.48 -6.62 9.62
CA GLY A 99 -14.46 -6.09 10.54
C GLY A 99 -13.26 -5.42 9.87
N VAL A 100 -13.08 -5.60 8.56
CA VAL A 100 -12.05 -4.88 7.80
C VAL A 100 -12.46 -3.43 7.62
N THR A 101 -11.51 -2.52 7.84
CA THR A 101 -11.71 -1.08 7.63
C THR A 101 -10.58 -0.50 6.77
N VAL A 102 -10.90 0.54 6.01
CA VAL A 102 -9.95 1.24 5.13
C VAL A 102 -9.98 2.73 5.43
N GLY A 103 -8.81 3.35 5.44
CA GLY A 103 -8.66 4.80 5.62
C GLY A 103 -7.68 5.38 4.62
N HIS A 104 -7.87 6.66 4.26
CA HIS A 104 -7.01 7.38 3.32
C HIS A 104 -6.67 8.76 3.87
N THR A 105 -5.43 9.19 3.62
CA THR A 105 -5.05 10.61 3.62
C THR A 105 -4.47 10.94 2.25
N THR A 106 -5.11 11.86 1.53
CA THR A 106 -4.74 12.28 0.17
C THR A 106 -4.07 13.66 0.23
N LEU A 107 -2.86 13.77 -0.32
CA LEU A 107 -2.08 15.01 -0.34
C LEU A 107 -1.91 15.53 -1.78
N ILE A 108 -2.61 16.62 -2.07
CA ILE A 108 -2.52 17.35 -3.35
C ILE A 108 -2.25 18.82 -3.05
N ARG A 109 -1.05 19.31 -3.37
CA ARG A 109 -0.71 20.75 -3.25
C ARG A 109 0.29 21.19 -4.31
N GLY A 110 0.24 22.47 -4.67
CA GLY A 110 1.16 23.08 -5.62
C GLY A 110 1.01 22.58 -7.05
N GLU A 111 1.61 23.33 -7.97
CA GLU A 111 1.59 23.11 -9.42
C GLU A 111 2.89 23.63 -10.05
N GLY A 112 3.12 23.30 -11.33
CA GLY A 112 4.25 23.83 -12.08
C GLY A 112 5.57 23.04 -11.89
N PRO A 113 6.72 23.68 -12.09
CA PRO A 113 8.03 23.03 -12.04
C PRO A 113 8.33 22.38 -10.69
N LEU A 114 9.00 21.22 -10.71
CA LEU A 114 9.46 20.54 -9.52
C LEU A 114 10.46 21.42 -8.74
N LYS A 115 10.18 21.60 -7.46
CA LYS A 115 11.12 22.08 -6.45
C LYS A 115 11.28 21.00 -5.39
N PRO A 116 12.38 20.21 -5.42
CA PRO A 116 12.57 19.11 -4.48
C PRO A 116 12.47 19.59 -3.03
N GLY A 117 11.63 18.94 -2.23
CA GLY A 117 11.35 19.35 -0.85
C GLY A 117 10.12 20.25 -0.68
N GLU A 118 9.62 20.87 -1.75
CA GLU A 118 8.47 21.80 -1.70
C GLU A 118 7.23 21.20 -2.39
N GLY A 119 7.40 20.67 -3.60
CA GLY A 119 6.32 20.14 -4.43
C GLY A 119 6.56 20.35 -5.93
N PRO A 120 5.54 20.15 -6.78
CA PRO A 120 4.16 19.76 -6.46
C PRO A 120 4.02 18.40 -5.77
N VAL A 121 3.00 18.27 -4.92
CA VAL A 121 2.73 17.04 -4.15
C VAL A 121 1.51 16.34 -4.70
N ARG A 122 1.64 15.05 -5.00
CA ARG A 122 0.57 14.14 -5.45
C ARG A 122 0.79 12.78 -4.80
N THR A 123 0.61 12.70 -3.50
CA THR A 123 0.91 11.48 -2.72
C THR A 123 -0.10 11.27 -1.59
N GLY A 124 0.13 10.29 -0.73
CA GLY A 124 -0.70 10.05 0.43
C GLY A 124 -0.43 8.70 1.06
N VAL A 125 -1.31 8.31 1.97
CA VAL A 125 -1.28 7.02 2.66
C VAL A 125 -2.67 6.39 2.62
N THR A 126 -2.69 5.08 2.42
CA THR A 126 -3.88 4.24 2.55
C THR A 126 -3.59 3.21 3.63
N VAL A 127 -4.54 2.94 4.52
CA VAL A 127 -4.40 1.91 5.54
C VAL A 127 -5.53 0.90 5.45
N VAL A 128 -5.21 -0.37 5.68
CA VAL A 128 -6.17 -1.47 5.80
C VAL A 128 -6.00 -2.07 7.18
N ILE A 129 -7.04 -1.98 8.01
CA ILE A 129 -7.01 -2.53 9.37
C ILE A 129 -7.83 -3.83 9.36
N PRO A 130 -7.21 -4.99 9.68
CA PRO A 130 -7.88 -6.29 9.55
C PRO A 130 -9.02 -6.49 10.56
N ARG A 131 -9.00 -5.76 11.69
CA ARG A 131 -10.03 -5.75 12.74
C ARG A 131 -9.77 -4.66 13.79
N GLY A 132 -10.72 -4.42 14.68
CA GLY A 132 -10.65 -3.34 15.67
C GLY A 132 -9.45 -3.39 16.64
N ASP A 133 -9.22 -4.54 17.28
CA ASP A 133 -8.06 -4.79 18.14
C ASP A 133 -7.09 -5.72 17.39
N VAL A 134 -6.11 -5.12 16.73
CA VAL A 134 -5.11 -5.85 15.91
C VAL A 134 -3.98 -6.45 16.75
N TRP A 135 -3.68 -5.86 17.91
CA TRP A 135 -2.52 -6.24 18.71
C TRP A 135 -2.81 -7.49 19.54
N HIS A 136 -3.94 -7.51 20.26
CA HIS A 136 -4.28 -8.63 21.13
C HIS A 136 -4.95 -9.77 20.39
N ASN A 137 -5.71 -9.46 19.32
CA ASN A 137 -6.52 -10.41 18.57
C ASN A 137 -6.00 -10.55 17.14
N LYS A 138 -4.81 -11.14 16.96
CA LYS A 138 -4.13 -11.22 15.66
C LYS A 138 -4.95 -12.02 14.64
N VAL A 139 -4.70 -11.77 13.35
CA VAL A 139 -5.30 -12.52 12.23
C VAL A 139 -4.27 -13.41 11.56
N ALA A 140 -4.67 -14.57 11.04
CA ALA A 140 -3.76 -15.37 10.22
C ALA A 140 -3.38 -14.60 8.95
N ALA A 141 -2.14 -14.72 8.50
CA ALA A 141 -1.62 -13.98 7.34
C ALA A 141 -0.57 -14.75 6.54
N GLY A 142 -0.44 -14.41 5.27
CA GLY A 142 0.59 -14.92 4.37
C GLY A 142 0.96 -13.89 3.31
N ALA A 143 2.16 -13.99 2.74
CA ALA A 143 2.67 -13.04 1.76
C ALA A 143 3.32 -13.76 0.57
N PHE A 144 3.33 -13.11 -0.59
CA PHE A 144 4.05 -13.57 -1.77
C PHE A 144 4.62 -12.39 -2.54
N VAL A 145 5.92 -12.46 -2.83
CA VAL A 145 6.63 -11.49 -3.67
C VAL A 145 6.72 -12.09 -5.07
N LEU A 146 6.00 -11.50 -6.02
CA LEU A 146 6.07 -11.91 -7.43
C LEU A 146 7.34 -11.35 -8.07
N ASN A 147 7.60 -10.06 -7.87
CA ASN A 147 8.85 -9.41 -8.24
C ASN A 147 9.27 -8.41 -7.14
N GLY A 148 10.52 -8.51 -6.68
CA GLY A 148 10.98 -7.87 -5.45
C GLY A 148 11.60 -6.48 -5.64
N THR A 149 11.37 -5.80 -6.76
CA THR A 149 11.94 -4.47 -7.05
C THR A 149 11.11 -3.37 -6.37
N GLY A 150 11.02 -3.43 -5.05
CA GLY A 150 10.25 -2.51 -4.20
C GLY A 150 10.36 -2.92 -2.74
N GLU A 151 9.49 -2.39 -1.89
CA GLU A 151 9.52 -2.65 -0.45
C GLU A 151 8.15 -3.02 0.13
N MET A 152 8.17 -3.99 1.05
CA MET A 152 7.08 -4.29 1.96
C MET A 152 7.68 -4.73 3.29
N THR A 153 7.65 -3.86 4.29
CA THR A 153 8.19 -4.16 5.62
C THR A 153 7.32 -5.23 6.31
N GLY A 154 7.89 -5.95 7.28
CA GLY A 154 7.16 -6.95 8.07
C GLY A 154 6.91 -8.29 7.36
N VAL A 155 7.24 -8.44 6.07
CA VAL A 155 7.04 -9.71 5.33
C VAL A 155 7.80 -10.88 5.96
N SER A 156 9.03 -10.65 6.42
CA SER A 156 9.81 -11.69 7.11
C SER A 156 9.12 -12.18 8.38
N TRP A 157 8.47 -11.28 9.13
CA TRP A 157 7.73 -11.65 10.32
C TRP A 157 6.46 -12.42 9.99
N ILE A 158 5.71 -12.01 8.96
CA ILE A 158 4.54 -12.75 8.48
C ILE A 158 4.94 -14.16 8.02
N ALA A 159 6.08 -14.30 7.33
CA ALA A 159 6.57 -15.60 6.85
C ALA A 159 6.95 -16.54 8.01
N GLU A 160 7.50 -16.00 9.10
CA GLU A 160 7.89 -16.76 10.29
C GLU A 160 6.67 -17.10 11.17
N SER A 161 5.84 -16.10 11.46
CA SER A 161 4.76 -16.19 12.45
C SER A 161 3.44 -16.74 11.89
N GLY A 162 3.18 -16.54 10.59
CA GLY A 162 1.92 -16.87 9.95
C GLY A 162 0.74 -16.00 10.38
N PHE A 163 0.97 -14.85 11.01
CA PHE A 163 -0.06 -13.90 11.43
C PHE A 163 0.28 -12.45 11.14
N LEU A 164 -0.73 -11.58 11.25
CA LEU A 164 -0.65 -10.13 11.16
C LEU A 164 -1.26 -9.52 12.43
N GLU A 165 -0.52 -8.60 13.05
CA GLU A 165 -0.87 -7.92 14.30
C GLU A 165 -0.79 -6.39 14.19
N TYR A 166 -0.74 -5.90 12.94
CA TYR A 166 -0.61 -4.48 12.59
C TYR A 166 -1.64 -4.10 11.53
N PRO A 167 -1.99 -2.81 11.40
CA PRO A 167 -2.54 -2.28 10.17
C PRO A 167 -1.55 -2.47 9.01
N VAL A 168 -2.07 -2.70 7.80
CA VAL A 168 -1.26 -2.65 6.57
C VAL A 168 -1.33 -1.22 6.05
N ALA A 169 -0.18 -0.55 5.92
CA ALA A 169 -0.11 0.80 5.36
C ALA A 169 0.53 0.80 3.97
N LEU A 170 -0.05 1.58 3.06
CA LEU A 170 0.41 1.75 1.68
C LEU A 170 0.80 3.22 1.48
N THR A 171 1.90 3.49 0.79
CA THR A 171 2.39 4.86 0.54
C THR A 171 3.29 4.89 -0.70
N ASN A 172 4.04 5.97 -0.90
CA ASN A 172 5.14 6.01 -1.87
C ASN A 172 6.48 5.54 -1.31
N THR A 173 7.40 5.19 -2.22
CA THR A 173 8.69 4.54 -1.92
C THR A 173 9.49 5.22 -0.83
N LEU A 174 9.73 6.53 -0.94
CA LEU A 174 10.61 7.25 -0.01
C LEU A 174 9.92 7.63 1.31
N ASN A 175 8.60 7.42 1.41
CA ASN A 175 7.84 7.62 2.63
C ASN A 175 7.69 6.36 3.48
N VAL A 176 8.14 5.17 3.04
CA VAL A 176 8.05 3.93 3.83
C VAL A 176 8.51 4.11 5.28
N PRO A 177 9.71 4.68 5.57
CA PRO A 177 10.14 4.88 6.95
C PRO A 177 9.28 5.90 7.74
N ARG A 178 8.74 6.92 7.07
CA ARG A 178 7.88 7.92 7.74
C ARG A 178 6.53 7.32 8.10
N VAL A 179 5.99 6.49 7.21
CA VAL A 179 4.73 5.78 7.44
C VAL A 179 4.90 4.71 8.49
N ALA A 180 6.01 3.98 8.51
CA ALA A 180 6.35 3.07 9.59
C ALA A 180 6.40 3.79 10.95
N ASN A 181 7.05 4.96 11.01
CA ASN A 181 7.04 5.79 12.22
C ASN A 181 5.61 6.16 12.66
N GLY A 182 4.74 6.58 11.73
CA GLY A 182 3.34 6.89 12.05
C GLY A 182 2.52 5.70 12.52
N VAL A 183 2.72 4.51 11.94
CA VAL A 183 2.07 3.27 12.41
C VAL A 183 2.56 2.90 13.80
N ILE A 184 3.87 3.02 14.07
CA ILE A 184 4.46 2.76 15.38
C ILE A 184 3.86 3.71 16.43
N SER A 185 3.85 5.02 16.16
CA SER A 185 3.26 6.00 17.07
C SER A 185 1.78 5.74 17.34
N TRP A 186 1.02 5.38 16.32
CA TRP A 186 -0.40 5.05 16.48
C TRP A 186 -0.61 3.79 17.33
N MET A 187 0.18 2.74 17.08
CA MET A 187 0.14 1.49 17.85
C MET A 187 0.50 1.74 19.32
N ILE A 188 1.58 2.46 19.61
CA ILE A 188 1.99 2.80 20.99
C ILE A 188 0.92 3.66 21.68
N ARG A 189 0.31 4.61 20.97
CA ARG A 189 -0.79 5.42 21.52
C ARG A 189 -2.00 4.55 21.87
N LYS A 190 -2.30 3.53 21.07
CA LYS A 190 -3.46 2.65 21.24
C LYS A 190 -3.21 1.52 22.25
N TYR A 191 -1.98 1.04 22.35
CA TYR A 191 -1.54 -0.01 23.27
C TYR A 191 -0.24 0.46 23.99
N PRO A 192 -0.37 1.24 25.08
CA PRO A 192 0.76 1.93 25.73
C PRO A 192 1.78 1.01 26.39
N GLU A 193 1.48 -0.28 26.55
CA GLU A 193 2.36 -1.29 27.12
C GLU A 193 3.49 -1.73 26.17
N ILE A 194 3.30 -1.54 24.85
CA ILE A 194 4.25 -1.90 23.79
C ILE A 194 5.65 -1.35 24.09
N GLY A 195 6.66 -2.23 24.07
CA GLY A 195 8.06 -1.87 24.28
C GLY A 195 8.42 -1.51 25.73
N ILE A 196 7.49 -1.65 26.69
CA ILE A 196 7.72 -1.46 28.12
C ILE A 196 7.46 -2.77 28.87
N SER A 197 6.21 -3.21 28.85
CA SER A 197 5.76 -4.45 29.51
C SER A 197 5.14 -5.45 28.53
N ASP A 198 5.16 -5.12 27.24
CA ASP A 198 4.66 -5.88 26.11
C ASP A 198 5.72 -5.85 24.98
N ASP A 199 5.55 -6.67 23.94
CA ASP A 199 6.49 -6.84 22.84
C ASP A 199 6.70 -5.57 21.99
N THR A 200 7.67 -5.65 21.06
CA THR A 200 8.01 -4.55 20.13
C THR A 200 7.34 -4.71 18.76
N LEU A 201 7.39 -3.67 17.93
CA LEU A 201 6.63 -3.60 16.68
C LEU A 201 7.51 -3.83 15.44
N THR A 202 6.95 -4.57 14.47
CA THR A 202 7.49 -4.72 13.11
C THR A 202 6.40 -4.36 12.09
N PRO A 203 6.05 -3.07 11.93
CA PRO A 203 4.89 -2.64 11.15
C PRO A 203 4.99 -3.08 9.68
N VAL A 204 3.83 -3.27 9.04
CA VAL A 204 3.72 -3.65 7.64
C VAL A 204 3.40 -2.42 6.79
N VAL A 205 4.40 -1.96 6.05
CA VAL A 205 4.31 -0.80 5.16
C VAL A 205 4.81 -1.20 3.79
N ALA A 206 3.97 -0.99 2.77
CA ALA A 206 4.26 -1.32 1.38
C ALA A 206 4.16 -0.07 0.49
N GLU A 207 4.79 -0.11 -0.67
CA GLU A 207 4.93 1.09 -1.49
C GLU A 207 4.76 0.91 -3.00
N CYS A 208 4.56 2.03 -3.68
CA CYS A 208 4.74 2.19 -5.11
C CYS A 208 5.41 3.55 -5.41
N ASP A 209 6.16 3.67 -6.50
CA ASP A 209 6.82 4.93 -6.88
C ASP A 209 5.87 5.93 -7.59
N ASP A 210 5.56 7.07 -6.96
CA ASP A 210 4.76 8.15 -7.52
C ASP A 210 5.57 9.32 -8.13
N GLY A 211 6.89 9.18 -8.24
CA GLY A 211 7.84 10.25 -8.60
C GLY A 211 7.66 10.86 -9.99
N ARG A 212 6.80 10.30 -10.84
CA ARG A 212 6.39 10.92 -12.11
C ARG A 212 5.49 12.14 -11.90
N LEU A 213 4.54 12.05 -10.97
CA LEU A 213 3.56 13.11 -10.68
C LEU A 213 3.87 13.88 -9.40
N ASN A 214 4.61 13.27 -8.49
CA ASN A 214 4.90 13.78 -7.16
C ASN A 214 6.36 14.23 -7.00
N ASP A 215 6.58 15.21 -6.12
CA ASP A 215 7.89 15.42 -5.49
C ASP A 215 8.16 14.33 -4.44
N ILE A 216 8.65 13.18 -4.92
CA ILE A 216 8.93 12.04 -4.04
C ILE A 216 10.09 12.33 -3.06
N GLN A 217 11.05 13.17 -3.44
CA GLN A 217 12.20 13.51 -2.60
C GLN A 217 11.82 14.37 -1.38
N GLY A 218 10.78 15.19 -1.50
CA GLY A 218 10.26 15.95 -0.37
C GLY A 218 9.59 15.11 0.72
N ARG A 219 9.36 13.81 0.47
CA ARG A 219 8.83 12.85 1.45
C ARG A 219 7.61 13.39 2.19
N HIS A 220 6.61 13.89 1.47
CA HIS A 220 5.58 14.77 2.03
C HIS A 220 4.58 14.16 3.03
N VAL A 221 4.58 12.82 3.21
CA VAL A 221 3.67 12.17 4.16
C VAL A 221 4.21 12.35 5.58
N SER A 222 3.44 13.01 6.44
CA SER A 222 3.77 13.21 7.85
C SER A 222 3.26 12.06 8.73
N GLU A 223 3.73 12.03 9.97
CA GLU A 223 3.22 11.11 10.98
C GLU A 223 1.72 11.34 11.26
N GLN A 224 1.31 12.61 11.26
CA GLN A 224 -0.08 13.02 11.48
C GLN A 224 -0.99 12.58 10.34
N ASP A 225 -0.50 12.58 9.10
CA ASP A 225 -1.26 12.07 7.95
C ASP A 225 -1.55 10.57 8.09
N VAL A 226 -0.59 9.81 8.64
CA VAL A 226 -0.73 8.38 8.89
C VAL A 226 -1.72 8.12 10.02
N MET A 227 -1.58 8.85 11.13
CA MET A 227 -2.53 8.75 12.24
C MET A 227 -3.93 9.14 11.81
N ALA A 228 -4.10 10.17 10.98
CA ALA A 228 -5.40 10.57 10.44
C ALA A 228 -6.01 9.47 9.56
N ALA A 229 -5.22 8.79 8.73
CA ALA A 229 -5.71 7.66 7.93
C ALA A 229 -6.15 6.49 8.83
N LEU A 230 -5.39 6.19 9.89
CA LEU A 230 -5.71 5.12 10.85
C LEU A 230 -6.93 5.44 11.71
N ASP A 231 -7.04 6.65 12.23
CA ASP A 231 -8.14 7.08 13.10
C ASP A 231 -9.47 7.20 12.33
N ASN A 232 -9.42 7.54 11.03
CA ASN A 232 -10.60 7.65 10.18
C ASN A 232 -10.91 6.38 9.37
N ALA A 233 -10.17 5.29 9.56
CA ALA A 233 -10.44 4.04 8.86
C ALA A 233 -11.82 3.50 9.22
N ALA A 234 -12.63 3.18 8.20
CA ALA A 234 -14.00 2.73 8.38
C ALA A 234 -14.35 1.56 7.46
N GLY A 235 -15.41 0.83 7.82
CA GLY A 235 -16.06 -0.12 6.91
C GLY A 235 -16.93 0.60 5.89
N GLY A 236 -17.74 -0.15 5.13
CA GLY A 236 -18.60 0.45 4.09
C GLY A 236 -17.85 0.73 2.78
N PRO A 237 -18.41 1.57 1.89
CA PRO A 237 -17.80 1.88 0.59
C PRO A 237 -16.39 2.45 0.74
N VAL A 238 -15.47 1.99 -0.10
CA VAL A 238 -14.07 2.44 -0.10
C VAL A 238 -13.86 3.44 -1.24
N PRO A 239 -13.35 4.65 -0.97
CA PRO A 239 -12.93 5.56 -2.04
C PRO A 239 -11.85 4.95 -2.93
N GLU A 240 -12.02 5.05 -4.26
CA GLU A 240 -11.12 4.47 -5.27
C GLU A 240 -10.52 5.57 -6.18
N GLY A 241 -9.55 5.19 -7.01
CA GLY A 241 -8.88 6.06 -7.97
C GLY A 241 -7.69 6.81 -7.36
N ALA A 242 -7.62 8.12 -7.61
CA ALA A 242 -6.50 8.97 -7.24
C ALA A 242 -6.57 9.47 -5.78
N VAL A 243 -6.67 8.53 -4.83
CA VAL A 243 -6.80 8.80 -3.39
C VAL A 243 -5.74 8.07 -2.57
N GLY A 244 -5.43 8.56 -1.37
CA GLY A 244 -4.50 7.94 -0.43
C GLY A 244 -3.14 7.64 -1.07
N ALA A 245 -2.66 6.40 -0.91
CA ALA A 245 -1.43 5.92 -1.55
C ALA A 245 -1.50 5.93 -3.08
N GLY A 246 -2.70 5.95 -3.68
CA GLY A 246 -2.93 5.94 -5.12
C GLY A 246 -2.86 7.31 -5.81
N THR A 247 -2.72 8.39 -5.03
CA THR A 247 -2.85 9.78 -5.51
C THR A 247 -1.97 10.07 -6.72
N GLY A 248 -0.68 9.71 -6.67
CA GLY A 248 0.29 9.97 -7.76
C GLY A 248 0.58 8.78 -8.68
N MET A 249 -0.16 7.68 -8.55
CA MET A 249 0.15 6.42 -9.25
C MET A 249 -0.31 6.41 -10.71
N VAL A 250 0.41 5.69 -11.55
CA VAL A 250 0.19 5.56 -13.00
C VAL A 250 0.20 4.09 -13.39
N SER A 251 -0.85 3.61 -14.06
CA SER A 251 -0.94 2.20 -14.47
C SER A 251 -1.37 2.07 -15.92
N TYR A 252 -0.69 1.21 -16.67
CA TYR A 252 -0.92 1.01 -18.11
C TYR A 252 -0.87 2.31 -18.93
N GLY A 253 -0.06 3.29 -18.49
CA GLY A 253 0.03 4.61 -19.10
C GLY A 253 -1.22 5.48 -18.94
N PHE A 254 -2.19 5.08 -18.12
CA PHE A 254 -3.32 5.89 -17.65
C PHE A 254 -3.11 6.22 -16.17
N LYS A 255 -3.97 7.07 -15.62
CA LYS A 255 -3.99 7.27 -14.18
C LYS A 255 -4.38 5.96 -13.51
N GLY A 256 -3.56 5.54 -12.54
CA GLY A 256 -3.84 4.41 -11.64
C GLY A 256 -4.23 4.88 -10.25
N GLY A 257 -3.99 4.03 -9.24
CA GLY A 257 -4.23 4.36 -7.84
C GLY A 257 -4.92 3.24 -7.09
N ILE A 258 -5.81 3.59 -6.15
CA ILE A 258 -6.52 2.62 -5.33
C ILE A 258 -7.65 2.00 -6.13
N GLY A 259 -7.78 0.69 -6.06
CA GLY A 259 -8.97 -0.01 -6.52
C GLY A 259 -9.29 -1.16 -5.60
N THR A 260 -10.55 -1.55 -5.55
CA THR A 260 -11.02 -2.65 -4.72
C THR A 260 -12.10 -3.45 -5.46
N ALA A 261 -12.27 -4.70 -5.05
CA ALA A 261 -13.35 -5.57 -5.48
C ALA A 261 -13.54 -6.67 -4.44
N SER A 262 -14.67 -7.38 -4.51
CA SER A 262 -14.88 -8.59 -3.72
C SER A 262 -15.61 -9.66 -4.52
N ARG A 263 -15.62 -10.88 -3.98
CA ARG A 263 -16.47 -11.99 -4.43
C ARG A 263 -17.09 -12.67 -3.23
N SER A 264 -18.38 -12.97 -3.32
CA SER A 264 -19.10 -13.77 -2.35
C SER A 264 -19.34 -15.14 -2.95
N LEU A 265 -18.79 -16.17 -2.31
CA LEU A 265 -18.96 -17.54 -2.74
C LEU A 265 -20.39 -18.02 -2.41
N PRO A 266 -21.03 -18.81 -3.28
CA PRO A 266 -22.27 -19.49 -2.96
C PRO A 266 -22.13 -20.39 -1.73
N SER A 267 -23.23 -20.65 -1.03
CA SER A 267 -23.25 -21.53 0.15
C SER A 267 -22.71 -22.94 -0.14
N GLY A 268 -23.00 -23.49 -1.33
CA GLY A 268 -22.47 -24.79 -1.78
C GLY A 268 -20.95 -24.83 -1.98
N GLU A 269 -20.30 -23.67 -2.04
CA GLU A 269 -18.84 -23.52 -2.18
C GLU A 269 -18.19 -22.89 -0.94
N GLY A 270 -18.92 -22.85 0.19
CA GLY A 270 -18.43 -22.44 1.50
C GLY A 270 -19.03 -21.15 2.04
N GLY A 271 -19.68 -20.33 1.20
CA GLY A 271 -20.35 -19.10 1.66
C GLY A 271 -19.40 -17.97 2.11
N TYR A 272 -18.10 -18.09 1.82
CA TYR A 272 -17.08 -17.13 2.23
C TYR A 272 -16.98 -15.93 1.28
N THR A 273 -16.42 -14.85 1.78
CA THR A 273 -16.10 -13.65 1.02
C THR A 273 -14.59 -13.53 0.83
N VAL A 274 -14.19 -13.13 -0.38
CA VAL A 274 -12.82 -12.68 -0.68
C VAL A 274 -12.87 -11.22 -1.10
N GLY A 275 -12.22 -10.35 -0.34
CA GLY A 275 -12.07 -8.93 -0.63
C GLY A 275 -10.65 -8.62 -1.07
N VAL A 276 -10.47 -7.74 -2.05
CA VAL A 276 -9.16 -7.32 -2.57
C VAL A 276 -9.08 -5.81 -2.66
N LEU A 277 -7.97 -5.22 -2.22
CA LEU A 277 -7.60 -3.83 -2.44
C LEU A 277 -6.22 -3.77 -3.10
N VAL A 278 -6.07 -2.92 -4.11
CA VAL A 278 -4.82 -2.73 -4.83
C VAL A 278 -4.37 -1.27 -4.78
N ASN A 279 -3.06 -1.04 -4.81
CA ASN A 279 -2.46 0.23 -5.22
C ASN A 279 -1.77 0.02 -6.56
N ALA A 280 -2.44 0.39 -7.65
CA ALA A 280 -2.01 0.09 -9.02
C ALA A 280 -1.11 1.19 -9.59
N ASN A 281 0.17 0.85 -9.79
CA ASN A 281 1.18 1.72 -10.40
C ASN A 281 2.01 0.98 -11.48
N HIS A 282 1.44 0.00 -12.19
CA HIS A 282 2.21 -0.95 -13.01
C HIS A 282 1.76 -1.00 -14.48
N GLY A 283 2.54 -1.68 -15.32
CA GLY A 283 2.17 -2.08 -16.67
C GLY A 283 2.34 -0.98 -17.72
N ARG A 284 2.59 -1.39 -18.96
CA ARG A 284 2.66 -0.50 -20.13
C ARG A 284 1.34 -0.49 -20.86
N ARG A 285 0.99 0.63 -21.51
CA ARG A 285 -0.30 0.77 -22.22
C ARG A 285 -0.61 -0.40 -23.14
N SER A 286 0.33 -0.85 -23.96
CA SER A 286 0.16 -1.96 -24.91
C SER A 286 -0.13 -3.34 -24.28
N GLU A 287 0.07 -3.47 -22.97
CA GLU A 287 -0.16 -4.70 -22.22
C GLU A 287 -1.60 -4.79 -21.71
N LEU A 288 -2.29 -3.65 -21.52
CA LEU A 288 -3.60 -3.62 -20.89
C LEU A 288 -4.61 -4.54 -21.60
N LEU A 289 -5.04 -5.54 -20.86
CA LEU A 289 -6.17 -6.40 -21.18
C LEU A 289 -7.36 -6.03 -20.30
N VAL A 290 -8.56 -6.04 -20.88
CA VAL A 290 -9.81 -5.92 -20.13
C VAL A 290 -10.70 -7.07 -20.53
N THR A 291 -10.92 -8.01 -19.61
CA THR A 291 -11.68 -9.25 -19.86
C THR A 291 -11.21 -9.97 -21.14
N GLY A 292 -9.89 -10.04 -21.34
CA GLY A 292 -9.25 -10.65 -22.51
C GLY A 292 -9.13 -9.77 -23.77
N VAL A 293 -9.84 -8.64 -23.85
CA VAL A 293 -9.74 -7.70 -24.98
C VAL A 293 -8.44 -6.88 -24.86
N PRO A 294 -7.60 -6.78 -25.90
CA PRO A 294 -6.34 -6.04 -25.85
C PRO A 294 -6.54 -4.53 -25.97
N VAL A 295 -7.32 -3.95 -25.06
CA VAL A 295 -7.70 -2.53 -25.01
C VAL A 295 -6.50 -1.63 -25.18
N GLY A 296 -5.40 -1.95 -24.52
CA GLY A 296 -4.14 -1.22 -24.60
C GLY A 296 -3.61 -0.99 -26.02
N ARG A 297 -3.73 -1.99 -26.90
CA ARG A 297 -3.28 -1.94 -28.29
C ARG A 297 -4.32 -1.31 -29.22
N LEU A 298 -5.59 -1.45 -28.88
CA LEU A 298 -6.73 -0.90 -29.62
C LEU A 298 -7.03 0.57 -29.24
N TYR A 299 -6.32 1.10 -28.25
CA TYR A 299 -6.42 2.49 -27.83
C TYR A 299 -5.65 3.37 -28.83
N GLU A 300 -6.33 3.76 -29.91
CA GLU A 300 -5.80 4.49 -31.09
C GLU A 300 -5.23 5.89 -30.82
N VAL A 301 -5.18 6.34 -29.57
CA VAL A 301 -4.53 7.59 -29.18
C VAL A 301 -3.07 7.29 -28.83
N PRO A 302 -2.09 7.69 -29.67
CA PRO A 302 -0.69 7.53 -29.36
C PRO A 302 -0.41 8.16 -27.99
N PRO A 303 0.31 7.50 -27.08
CA PRO A 303 0.75 8.19 -25.88
C PRO A 303 1.55 9.43 -26.30
N PRO A 304 1.36 10.61 -25.66
CA PRO A 304 2.24 11.75 -25.90
C PRO A 304 3.68 11.26 -25.75
N LEU A 305 4.51 11.54 -26.77
CA LEU A 305 5.87 11.03 -27.02
C LEU A 305 6.38 10.13 -25.89
N ALA A 306 6.39 8.81 -26.14
CA ALA A 306 6.93 7.84 -25.20
C ALA A 306 8.29 8.32 -24.70
N GLN A 307 8.43 8.49 -23.38
CA GLN A 307 9.71 8.85 -22.79
C GLN A 307 10.74 7.80 -23.24
N PRO A 308 11.92 8.21 -23.73
CA PRO A 308 12.97 7.26 -24.08
C PRO A 308 13.23 6.33 -22.89
N VAL A 309 13.18 5.02 -23.14
CA VAL A 309 13.55 4.03 -22.12
C VAL A 309 15.03 4.25 -21.81
N HIS A 310 15.35 4.56 -20.55
CA HIS A 310 16.71 4.73 -20.07
C HIS A 310 16.89 3.97 -18.75
N PRO A 311 18.13 3.56 -18.41
CA PRO A 311 18.42 2.98 -17.11
C PRO A 311 17.93 3.92 -15.99
N GLY A 312 17.05 3.42 -15.12
CA GLY A 312 16.46 4.19 -14.02
C GLY A 312 15.02 4.67 -14.22
N LEU A 313 14.41 4.48 -15.39
CA LEU A 313 12.97 4.70 -15.56
C LEU A 313 12.19 3.64 -14.76
N SER A 314 11.38 4.06 -13.80
CA SER A 314 10.48 3.16 -13.06
C SER A 314 9.55 2.42 -14.02
N GLU A 315 9.52 1.09 -13.94
CA GLU A 315 8.59 0.25 -14.71
C GLU A 315 7.29 -0.04 -13.95
N GLY A 316 7.09 0.65 -12.82
CA GLY A 316 5.89 0.62 -12.02
C GLY A 316 6.00 -0.20 -10.75
N SER A 317 4.88 -0.47 -10.09
CA SER A 317 4.75 -1.36 -8.93
C SER A 317 3.26 -1.68 -8.71
N ILE A 318 2.95 -2.74 -7.98
CA ILE A 318 1.60 -2.97 -7.46
C ILE A 318 1.67 -3.63 -6.09
N ILE A 319 0.89 -3.08 -5.16
CA ILE A 319 0.58 -3.76 -3.90
C ILE A 319 -0.82 -4.33 -3.98
N ILE A 320 -0.99 -5.59 -3.59
CA ILE A 320 -2.28 -6.27 -3.51
C ILE A 320 -2.50 -6.78 -2.09
N VAL A 321 -3.58 -6.33 -1.46
CA VAL A 321 -4.02 -6.77 -0.13
C VAL A 321 -5.31 -7.57 -0.27
N ILE A 322 -5.33 -8.77 0.31
CA ILE A 322 -6.44 -9.72 0.24
C ILE A 322 -6.96 -9.96 1.65
N ALA A 323 -8.27 -9.85 1.83
CA ALA A 323 -8.97 -10.24 3.04
C ALA A 323 -9.94 -11.39 2.74
N THR A 324 -10.15 -12.28 3.69
CA THR A 324 -11.22 -13.28 3.62
C THR A 324 -11.75 -13.64 5.00
N ASP A 325 -13.02 -14.04 5.08
CA ASP A 325 -13.62 -14.64 6.27
C ASP A 325 -13.54 -16.18 6.25
N ALA A 326 -12.87 -16.77 5.26
CA ALA A 326 -12.58 -18.20 5.23
C ALA A 326 -11.56 -18.59 6.32
N PRO A 327 -11.77 -19.69 7.08
CA PRO A 327 -10.87 -20.12 8.14
C PRO A 327 -9.58 -20.72 7.55
N LEU A 328 -8.58 -19.87 7.31
CA LEU A 328 -7.33 -20.23 6.65
C LEU A 328 -6.11 -19.99 7.55
N ASP A 329 -5.09 -20.83 7.42
CA ASP A 329 -3.77 -20.61 8.02
C ASP A 329 -2.82 -19.81 7.13
N GLY A 330 -1.66 -19.42 7.67
CA GLY A 330 -0.67 -18.64 6.93
C GLY A 330 -0.13 -19.32 5.66
N ARG A 331 -0.03 -20.65 5.65
CA ARG A 331 0.36 -21.41 4.46
C ARG A 331 -0.73 -21.35 3.39
N GLN A 332 -2.00 -21.50 3.76
CA GLN A 332 -3.15 -21.40 2.85
C GLN A 332 -3.31 -19.98 2.31
N LEU A 333 -3.12 -18.96 3.15
CA LEU A 333 -3.13 -17.55 2.75
C LEU A 333 -1.97 -17.24 1.79
N THR A 334 -0.78 -17.81 2.01
CA THR A 334 0.34 -17.73 1.05
C THR A 334 0.03 -18.42 -0.28
N ARG A 335 -0.88 -19.41 -0.32
CA ARG A 335 -1.37 -19.98 -1.59
C ARG A 335 -2.36 -19.04 -2.27
N LEU A 336 -3.18 -18.33 -1.49
CA LEU A 336 -4.14 -17.34 -1.96
C LEU A 336 -3.43 -16.15 -2.61
N THR A 337 -2.38 -15.62 -1.99
CA THR A 337 -1.57 -14.52 -2.55
C THR A 337 -1.01 -14.87 -3.93
N LYS A 338 -0.52 -16.10 -4.14
CA LYS A 338 -0.07 -16.58 -5.46
C LYS A 338 -1.16 -16.56 -6.54
N ARG A 339 -2.46 -16.58 -6.17
CA ARG A 339 -3.57 -16.47 -7.12
C ARG A 339 -3.83 -15.04 -7.55
N ALA A 340 -3.59 -14.06 -6.70
CA ALA A 340 -3.68 -12.66 -7.12
C ALA A 340 -2.70 -12.33 -8.26
N ALA A 341 -1.53 -12.95 -8.30
CA ALA A 341 -0.61 -12.85 -9.45
C ALA A 341 -1.25 -13.30 -10.77
N LEU A 342 -2.17 -14.28 -10.75
CA LEU A 342 -2.91 -14.70 -11.95
C LEU A 342 -3.97 -13.65 -12.34
N GLY A 343 -4.62 -12.99 -11.37
CA GLY A 343 -5.55 -11.88 -11.64
C GLY A 343 -4.83 -10.67 -12.23
N LEU A 344 -3.66 -10.33 -11.70
CA LEU A 344 -2.75 -9.34 -12.27
C LEU A 344 -2.30 -9.68 -13.69
N ALA A 345 -2.00 -10.96 -13.97
CA ALA A 345 -1.67 -11.40 -15.32
C ALA A 345 -2.85 -11.27 -16.30
N ARG A 346 -4.10 -11.41 -15.82
CA ARG A 346 -5.31 -11.24 -16.66
C ARG A 346 -5.57 -9.80 -17.09
N THR A 347 -5.00 -8.81 -16.42
CA THR A 347 -4.97 -7.42 -16.91
C THR A 347 -3.78 -7.14 -17.83
N GLY A 348 -2.94 -8.16 -18.07
CA GLY A 348 -1.84 -8.17 -19.04
C GLY A 348 -0.46 -7.86 -18.47
N SER A 349 -0.33 -7.66 -17.15
CA SER A 349 0.97 -7.43 -16.53
C SER A 349 1.91 -8.63 -16.73
N THR A 350 3.20 -8.35 -16.88
CA THR A 350 4.24 -9.36 -17.06
C THR A 350 5.25 -9.40 -15.91
N GLY A 351 5.03 -8.65 -14.82
CA GLY A 351 5.96 -8.57 -13.69
C GLY A 351 7.35 -8.07 -14.12
N ARG A 352 7.37 -6.91 -14.80
CA ARG A 352 8.58 -6.35 -15.43
C ARG A 352 9.70 -6.15 -14.41
N HIS A 353 10.95 -6.14 -14.90
CA HIS A 353 12.16 -6.07 -14.05
C HIS A 353 12.10 -4.95 -13.00
N GLY A 354 11.67 -3.75 -13.40
CA GLY A 354 11.56 -2.60 -12.50
C GLY A 354 10.27 -2.54 -11.66
N SER A 355 9.41 -3.57 -11.68
CA SER A 355 8.08 -3.55 -11.04
C SER A 355 8.06 -4.22 -9.67
N GLY A 356 7.89 -3.47 -8.58
CA GLY A 356 7.68 -4.05 -7.25
C GLY A 356 6.28 -4.65 -7.13
N ASP A 357 6.15 -5.98 -7.13
CA ASP A 357 4.86 -6.68 -7.15
C ASP A 357 4.71 -7.54 -5.88
N PHE A 358 4.09 -6.95 -4.85
CA PHE A 358 3.96 -7.56 -3.52
C PHE A 358 2.49 -7.84 -3.18
N ILE A 359 2.23 -9.01 -2.63
CA ILE A 359 0.89 -9.47 -2.29
C ILE A 359 0.85 -9.97 -0.85
N LEU A 360 -0.14 -9.51 -0.09
CA LEU A 360 -0.41 -9.94 1.28
C LEU A 360 -1.86 -10.41 1.40
N ALA A 361 -2.09 -11.51 2.10
CA ALA A 361 -3.42 -12.01 2.42
C ALA A 361 -3.58 -12.21 3.93
N PHE A 362 -4.75 -11.91 4.47
CA PHE A 362 -5.12 -12.25 5.84
C PHE A 362 -6.54 -12.81 5.95
N SER A 363 -6.79 -13.58 7.00
CA SER A 363 -8.12 -14.14 7.31
C SER A 363 -8.66 -13.60 8.63
N THR A 364 -9.90 -13.09 8.62
CA THR A 364 -10.60 -12.60 9.81
C THR A 364 -11.34 -13.70 10.59
N ALA A 365 -11.35 -14.94 10.08
CA ALA A 365 -12.14 -16.04 10.63
C ALA A 365 -11.67 -16.50 12.01
N ASN A 366 -10.36 -16.53 12.22
CA ASN A 366 -9.76 -16.95 13.48
C ASN A 366 -9.29 -15.74 14.30
N VAL A 367 -9.14 -15.95 15.61
CA VAL A 367 -8.45 -15.02 16.52
C VAL A 367 -7.22 -15.74 17.04
N ILE A 368 -6.04 -15.22 16.72
CA ILE A 368 -4.77 -15.70 17.26
C ILE A 368 -4.46 -14.81 18.48
N PRO A 369 -4.51 -15.36 19.71
CA PRO A 369 -4.29 -14.57 20.91
C PRO A 369 -2.83 -14.14 21.01
N HIS A 370 -2.58 -12.90 21.44
CA HIS A 370 -1.22 -12.42 21.65
C HIS A 370 -0.49 -13.20 22.76
N TYR A 371 -1.15 -13.38 23.90
CA TYR A 371 -0.64 -14.15 25.04
C TYR A 371 -1.68 -15.20 25.47
N PRO A 372 -1.68 -16.41 24.86
CA PRO A 372 -2.55 -17.49 25.30
C PRO A 372 -2.21 -17.91 26.74
N LYS A 373 -3.24 -18.13 27.57
CA LYS A 373 -3.06 -18.60 28.97
C LYS A 373 -2.59 -20.05 29.03
N GLU A 374 -3.08 -20.86 28.09
CA GLU A 374 -2.76 -22.28 27.98
C GLU A 374 -1.68 -22.49 26.90
N PRO A 375 -0.84 -23.53 27.01
CA PRO A 375 0.18 -23.84 25.99
C PRO A 375 -0.38 -24.12 24.59
N THR A 376 -1.68 -24.39 24.47
CA THR A 376 -2.37 -24.67 23.22
C THR A 376 -3.68 -23.89 23.12
N TYR A 377 -4.08 -23.57 21.89
CA TYR A 377 -5.38 -23.01 21.55
C TYR A 377 -5.86 -23.64 20.24
N SER A 378 -7.17 -23.59 19.99
CA SER A 378 -7.77 -24.19 18.80
C SER A 378 -8.03 -23.16 17.71
N LEU A 379 -7.74 -23.54 16.47
CA LEU A 379 -8.07 -22.78 15.27
C LEU A 379 -8.91 -23.67 14.34
N THR A 380 -9.84 -23.05 13.61
CA THR A 380 -10.60 -23.74 12.56
C THR A 380 -9.88 -23.55 11.23
N HIS A 381 -9.77 -24.62 10.44
CA HIS A 381 -9.10 -24.60 9.14
C HIS A 381 -10.01 -25.23 8.09
N LEU A 382 -10.17 -24.57 6.95
CA LEU A 382 -10.82 -25.13 5.77
C LEU A 382 -9.92 -26.23 5.18
N ALA A 383 -10.48 -27.39 4.88
CA ALA A 383 -9.71 -28.46 4.26
C ALA A 383 -9.22 -28.05 2.86
N ASP A 384 -7.95 -28.36 2.55
CA ASP A 384 -7.27 -27.90 1.34
C ASP A 384 -7.98 -28.23 0.02
N THR A 385 -8.75 -29.33 -0.01
CA THR A 385 -9.54 -29.75 -1.17
C THR A 385 -10.64 -28.77 -1.54
N TYR A 386 -11.03 -27.87 -0.62
CA TYR A 386 -12.08 -26.88 -0.81
C TYR A 386 -11.54 -25.46 -1.12
N LEU A 387 -10.24 -25.30 -1.39
CA LEU A 387 -9.65 -23.98 -1.64
C LEU A 387 -9.89 -23.43 -3.05
N ASN A 388 -10.30 -24.27 -4.01
CA ASN A 388 -10.42 -23.84 -5.42
C ASN A 388 -11.40 -22.69 -5.63
N PRO A 389 -12.61 -22.68 -5.03
CA PRO A 389 -13.50 -21.52 -5.08
C PRO A 389 -12.84 -20.21 -4.61
N LEU A 390 -12.14 -20.25 -3.46
CA LEU A 390 -11.40 -19.10 -2.93
C LEU A 390 -10.28 -18.64 -3.87
N PHE A 391 -9.59 -19.58 -4.53
CA PHE A 391 -8.59 -19.26 -5.53
C PHE A 391 -9.20 -18.53 -6.73
N THR A 392 -10.30 -19.04 -7.28
CA THR A 392 -10.99 -18.41 -8.40
C THR A 392 -11.51 -17.02 -7.99
N ALA A 393 -12.18 -16.90 -6.84
CA ALA A 393 -12.63 -15.63 -6.28
C ALA A 393 -11.49 -14.61 -6.12
N THR A 394 -10.31 -15.06 -5.66
CA THR A 394 -9.13 -14.20 -5.55
C THR A 394 -8.64 -13.69 -6.90
N VAL A 395 -8.60 -14.56 -7.92
CA VAL A 395 -8.19 -14.14 -9.28
C VAL A 395 -9.14 -13.07 -9.81
N GLU A 396 -10.45 -13.31 -9.69
CA GLU A 396 -11.48 -12.42 -10.23
C GLU A 396 -11.55 -11.08 -9.49
N ALA A 397 -11.53 -11.10 -8.15
CA ALA A 397 -11.48 -9.88 -7.35
C ALA A 397 -10.21 -9.07 -7.62
N THR A 398 -9.06 -9.73 -7.83
CA THR A 398 -7.81 -9.03 -8.17
C THR A 398 -7.90 -8.35 -9.54
N GLU A 399 -8.35 -9.09 -10.56
CA GLU A 399 -8.54 -8.55 -11.91
C GLU A 399 -9.49 -7.34 -11.88
N GLU A 400 -10.62 -7.47 -11.19
CA GLU A 400 -11.61 -6.40 -11.11
C GLU A 400 -11.12 -5.20 -10.29
N ALA A 401 -10.41 -5.40 -9.18
CA ALA A 401 -9.85 -4.31 -8.37
C ALA A 401 -8.86 -3.45 -9.18
N ILE A 402 -8.02 -4.07 -10.02
CA ILE A 402 -7.10 -3.34 -10.92
C ILE A 402 -7.89 -2.53 -11.96
N LEU A 403 -8.94 -3.11 -12.53
CA LEU A 403 -9.79 -2.40 -13.50
C LEU A 403 -10.58 -1.26 -12.84
N ASN A 404 -11.05 -1.44 -11.60
CA ASN A 404 -11.68 -0.38 -10.82
C ASN A 404 -10.69 0.74 -10.49
N ALA A 405 -9.43 0.43 -10.17
CA ALA A 405 -8.40 1.46 -9.97
C ALA A 405 -8.26 2.38 -11.20
N LEU A 406 -8.27 1.79 -12.41
CA LEU A 406 -8.19 2.55 -13.66
C LEU A 406 -9.48 3.34 -13.96
N THR A 407 -10.64 2.70 -13.79
CA THR A 407 -11.94 3.28 -14.16
C THR A 407 -12.46 4.30 -13.15
N MET A 408 -12.02 4.23 -11.89
CA MET A 408 -12.33 5.23 -10.86
C MET A 408 -11.31 6.37 -10.80
N ALA A 409 -10.10 6.21 -11.35
CA ALA A 409 -9.10 7.27 -11.37
C ALA A 409 -9.51 8.48 -12.23
N THR A 410 -9.16 9.68 -11.75
CA THR A 410 -9.34 10.96 -12.44
C THR A 410 -8.01 11.48 -13.01
N THR A 411 -8.04 12.30 -14.06
CA THR A 411 -6.81 12.86 -14.64
C THR A 411 -6.06 13.69 -13.60
N VAL A 412 -4.74 13.52 -13.52
CA VAL A 412 -3.89 14.29 -12.59
C VAL A 412 -2.80 15.01 -13.37
N VAL A 413 -2.62 16.29 -13.03
CA VAL A 413 -1.44 17.09 -13.38
C VAL A 413 -0.53 17.18 -12.15
N GLY A 414 0.71 16.75 -12.31
CA GLY A 414 1.73 16.72 -11.27
C GLY A 414 2.89 17.68 -11.54
N ARG A 415 4.06 17.35 -10.96
CA ARG A 415 5.29 18.12 -11.15
C ARG A 415 5.66 18.32 -12.62
N ASP A 416 6.33 19.41 -12.92
CA ASP A 416 6.81 19.77 -14.26
C ASP A 416 5.70 19.83 -15.33
N GLY A 417 4.45 19.98 -14.90
CA GLY A 417 3.29 19.93 -15.79
C GLY A 417 3.00 18.53 -16.34
N HIS A 418 3.62 17.46 -15.80
CA HIS A 418 3.33 16.09 -16.19
C HIS A 418 1.85 15.78 -15.97
N ARG A 419 1.15 15.50 -17.07
CA ARG A 419 -0.26 15.13 -17.07
C ARG A 419 -0.42 13.65 -17.40
N VAL A 420 -1.23 12.96 -16.61
CA VAL A 420 -1.58 11.56 -16.83
C VAL A 420 -3.10 11.45 -16.87
N GLU A 421 -3.62 11.07 -18.04
CA GLU A 421 -5.06 10.99 -18.28
C GLU A 421 -5.69 9.80 -17.59
N ALA A 422 -6.89 10.00 -17.05
CA ALA A 422 -7.81 8.91 -16.76
C ALA A 422 -8.16 8.15 -18.04
N ILE A 423 -8.48 6.86 -17.93
CA ILE A 423 -9.01 6.11 -19.07
C ILE A 423 -10.41 6.65 -19.43
N ASP A 424 -10.62 6.96 -20.69
CA ASP A 424 -11.94 7.33 -21.22
C ASP A 424 -12.89 6.13 -21.16
N LEU A 425 -14.01 6.29 -20.44
CA LEU A 425 -14.94 5.20 -20.13
C LEU A 425 -15.80 4.81 -21.33
N ASP A 426 -16.20 5.77 -22.17
CA ASP A 426 -16.99 5.51 -23.37
C ASP A 426 -16.18 4.80 -24.44
N ARG A 427 -14.92 5.20 -24.59
CA ARG A 427 -13.95 4.50 -25.44
C ARG A 427 -13.67 3.10 -24.92
N LEU A 428 -13.47 2.94 -23.61
CA LEU A 428 -13.30 1.62 -23.00
C LEU A 428 -14.50 0.70 -23.30
N LYS A 429 -15.73 1.18 -23.06
CA LYS A 429 -16.97 0.46 -23.39
C LYS A 429 -17.04 0.09 -24.86
N THR A 430 -16.72 1.03 -25.76
CA THR A 430 -16.72 0.80 -27.20
C THR A 430 -15.73 -0.29 -27.60
N LEU A 431 -14.51 -0.26 -27.06
CA LEU A 431 -13.46 -1.24 -27.38
C LEU A 431 -13.81 -2.64 -26.87
N VAL A 432 -14.28 -2.74 -25.63
CA VAL A 432 -14.67 -4.03 -25.05
C VAL A 432 -15.93 -4.59 -25.73
N GLY A 433 -16.90 -3.73 -26.06
CA GLY A 433 -18.13 -4.12 -26.75
C GLY A 433 -17.92 -4.61 -28.18
N ARG A 434 -16.87 -4.15 -28.89
CA ARG A 434 -16.48 -4.66 -30.22
C ARG A 434 -15.72 -5.99 -30.17
N GLY A 435 -15.16 -6.33 -29.01
CA GLY A 435 -14.37 -7.56 -28.80
C GLY A 435 -15.20 -8.74 -28.29
N ARG A 436 -16.48 -8.51 -27.96
CA ARG A 436 -17.50 -9.54 -27.75
C ARG A 436 -18.17 -9.84 -29.08
#